data_AF-K0KJD0-F1
#
_entry.id   AF-K0KJD0-F1
#
_cell.length_a   1.000
_cell.length_b   1.000
_cell.length_c   1.000
_cell.angle_alpha   90.00
_cell.angle_beta   90.00
_cell.angle_gamma   90.00
#
_symmetry.space_group_name_H-M   'P 1'
#
loop_
_entity.id
_entity.type
_entity.pdbx_description
1 polymer ?
#
loop_
_entity_poly.entity_id
_entity_poly.type
_entity_poly.pdbx_seq_one_letter_code
_entity_poly.pdbx_strand_id
1 'polypeptide(L)'
;MLSAFQRLTVTQSAPVLRASFSSTVPAFKDVAATYKGLTTVYSFFISDFYKQNELEFKNKTFAEKNELVSKAWKNLTPSEKLPYEKKHSADKQRYFNEKSAYEATLPPKRPKSTFLAFAADIRDSIVKANPTATQQEIAVLSGKEWNALAESKKQAYKDVYNKELAEWNSKYGKQATA
;
A
#
# COMPACT_ATOMS: atom_id res chain seq x y z
N MET A 1 -28.05 -6.58 -67.28
CA MET A 1 -28.39 -7.18 -65.99
C MET A 1 -27.26 -6.90 -65.02
N LEU A 2 -27.60 -6.32 -63.87
CA LEU A 2 -26.71 -5.93 -62.79
C LEU A 2 -26.07 -7.15 -62.12
N SER A 3 -24.79 -7.06 -61.74
CA SER A 3 -24.35 -7.45 -60.39
C SER A 3 -22.86 -7.14 -60.20
N ALA A 4 -22.61 -5.94 -59.68
CA ALA A 4 -21.41 -5.66 -58.91
C ALA A 4 -21.55 -6.33 -57.54
N PHE A 5 -20.55 -7.07 -57.07
CA PHE A 5 -20.27 -7.18 -55.64
C PHE A 5 -18.80 -7.54 -55.43
N GLN A 6 -18.03 -6.51 -55.08
CA GLN A 6 -16.68 -6.61 -54.56
C GLN A 6 -16.67 -7.55 -53.35
N ARG A 7 -15.75 -8.52 -53.34
CA ARG A 7 -15.43 -9.29 -52.13
C ARG A 7 -14.68 -8.36 -51.17
N LEU A 8 -15.31 -8.09 -50.03
CA LEU A 8 -14.75 -7.35 -48.91
C LEU A 8 -13.49 -8.07 -48.42
N THR A 9 -12.36 -7.37 -48.37
CA THR A 9 -11.15 -7.84 -47.70
C THR A 9 -11.37 -7.77 -46.19
N VAL A 10 -11.25 -8.91 -45.51
CA VAL A 10 -11.20 -8.98 -44.05
C VAL A 10 -9.91 -8.29 -43.61
N THR A 11 -10.06 -7.12 -42.98
CA THR A 11 -8.95 -6.38 -42.39
C THR A 11 -8.49 -7.13 -41.14
N GLN A 12 -7.31 -7.73 -41.18
CA GLN A 12 -6.70 -8.40 -40.04
C GLN A 12 -6.36 -7.34 -38.97
N SER A 13 -7.08 -7.39 -37.84
CA SER A 13 -6.85 -6.52 -36.68
C SER A 13 -5.42 -6.72 -36.15
N ALA A 14 -4.64 -5.64 -36.12
CA ALA A 14 -3.32 -5.62 -35.50
C ALA A 14 -3.43 -5.98 -34.00
N PRO A 15 -2.48 -6.75 -33.43
CA PRO A 15 -2.45 -7.02 -32.00
C PRO A 15 -2.13 -5.73 -31.24
N VAL A 16 -3.07 -5.30 -30.40
CA VAL A 16 -2.82 -4.22 -29.43
C VAL A 16 -1.76 -4.74 -28.45
N LEU A 17 -0.54 -4.24 -28.56
CA LEU A 17 0.52 -4.50 -27.59
C LEU A 17 0.05 -4.01 -26.22
N ARG A 18 -0.35 -4.94 -25.35
CA ARG A 18 -0.59 -4.64 -23.94
C ARG A 18 0.76 -4.32 -23.32
N ALA A 19 1.09 -3.04 -23.24
CA ALA A 19 2.25 -2.58 -22.49
C ALA A 19 2.17 -3.21 -21.08
N SER A 20 3.17 -4.02 -20.75
CA SER A 20 3.37 -4.55 -19.41
C SER A 20 3.62 -3.37 -18.48
N PHE A 21 2.63 -3.02 -17.67
CA PHE A 21 2.81 -2.07 -16.58
C PHE A 21 3.60 -2.75 -15.48
N SER A 22 4.93 -2.73 -15.58
CA SER A 22 5.79 -2.98 -14.43
C SER A 22 5.72 -1.76 -13.51
N SER A 23 4.94 -1.87 -12.44
CA SER A 23 4.88 -0.84 -11.41
C SER A 23 6.13 -0.96 -10.53
N THR A 24 7.02 0.01 -10.60
CA THR A 24 8.16 0.16 -9.66
C THR A 24 7.70 0.70 -8.30
N VAL A 25 6.56 0.22 -7.79
CA VAL A 25 6.46 0.10 -6.34
C VAL A 25 7.40 -1.05 -6.03
N PRO A 26 8.52 -0.84 -5.30
CA PRO A 26 9.40 -1.92 -4.93
C PRO A 26 8.53 -3.07 -4.43
N ALA A 27 8.79 -4.28 -4.94
CA ALA A 27 8.00 -5.42 -4.52
C ALA A 27 8.02 -5.44 -2.98
N PHE A 28 6.95 -5.87 -2.32
CA PHE A 28 6.90 -5.85 -0.85
C PHE A 28 8.17 -6.48 -0.20
N LYS A 29 8.82 -7.42 -0.90
CA LYS A 29 10.13 -7.99 -0.56
C LYS A 29 11.31 -7.00 -0.62
N ASP A 30 11.36 -6.11 -1.60
CA ASP A 30 12.44 -5.12 -1.77
C ASP A 30 12.33 -4.00 -0.72
N VAL A 31 11.11 -3.67 -0.29
CA VAL A 31 10.87 -2.76 0.86
C VAL A 31 11.36 -3.39 2.17
N ALA A 32 11.27 -4.71 2.32
CA ALA A 32 11.79 -5.40 3.50
C ALA A 32 13.33 -5.36 3.59
N ALA A 33 14.03 -5.03 2.50
CA ALA A 33 15.48 -4.88 2.47
C ALA A 33 15.97 -3.50 2.96
N THR A 34 15.09 -2.48 3.02
CA THR A 34 15.50 -1.09 3.30
C THR A 34 15.33 -0.69 4.76
N TYR A 35 14.39 -1.31 5.50
CA TYR A 35 14.28 -1.18 6.95
C TYR A 35 13.62 -2.42 7.58
N LYS A 36 13.92 -2.68 8.86
CA LYS A 36 13.41 -3.87 9.55
C LYS A 36 11.96 -3.65 9.99
N GLY A 37 11.11 -4.65 9.75
CA GLY A 37 9.73 -4.66 10.24
C GLY A 37 9.62 -4.56 11.77
N LEU A 38 8.45 -4.11 12.25
CA LEU A 38 8.14 -4.02 13.68
C LEU A 38 8.24 -5.40 14.34
N THR A 39 9.13 -5.53 15.31
CA THR A 39 9.33 -6.78 16.05
C THR A 39 8.19 -6.96 17.05
N THR A 40 7.48 -8.09 16.98
CA THR A 40 6.36 -8.37 17.89
C THR A 40 6.86 -8.65 19.32
N VAL A 41 6.00 -8.46 20.31
CA VAL A 41 6.27 -8.83 21.71
C VAL A 41 6.75 -10.29 21.81
N TYR A 42 6.05 -11.20 21.12
CA TYR A 42 6.38 -12.62 21.10
C TYR A 42 7.73 -12.90 20.42
N SER A 43 8.09 -12.17 19.37
CA SER A 43 9.40 -12.32 18.70
C SER A 43 10.57 -11.92 19.60
N PHE A 44 10.40 -10.90 20.46
CA PHE A 44 11.39 -10.58 21.48
C PHE A 44 11.52 -11.68 22.52
N PHE A 45 10.39 -12.25 22.96
CA PHE A 45 10.40 -13.39 23.86
C PHE A 45 11.12 -14.60 23.25
N ILE A 46 10.78 -14.98 22.01
CA ILE A 46 11.46 -16.05 21.28
C ILE A 46 12.96 -15.81 21.26
N SER A 47 13.39 -14.61 20.87
CA SER A 47 14.81 -14.28 20.76
C SER A 47 15.55 -14.46 22.09
N ASP A 48 14.95 -14.04 23.20
CA ASP A 48 15.54 -14.19 24.53
C ASP A 48 15.46 -15.66 25.01
N PHE A 49 14.36 -16.36 24.74
CA PHE A 49 14.17 -17.77 25.11
C PHE A 49 15.16 -18.69 24.39
N TYR A 50 15.43 -18.45 23.10
CA TYR A 50 16.45 -19.19 22.36
C TYR A 50 17.85 -18.96 22.90
N LYS A 51 18.18 -17.72 23.32
CA LYS A 51 19.49 -17.40 23.92
C LYS A 51 19.66 -18.06 25.29
N GLN A 52 18.60 -18.09 26.10
CA GLN A 52 18.62 -18.73 27.41
C GLN A 52 18.75 -20.25 27.33
N ASN A 53 18.19 -20.86 26.27
CA ASN A 53 18.13 -22.31 26.10
C ASN A 53 18.98 -22.82 24.93
N GLU A 54 20.06 -22.11 24.58
CA GLU A 54 20.86 -22.37 23.37
C GLU A 54 21.40 -23.82 23.32
N LEU A 55 21.90 -24.32 24.45
CA LEU A 55 22.45 -25.69 24.56
C LEU A 55 21.36 -26.76 24.42
N GLU A 56 20.21 -26.56 25.05
CA GLU A 56 19.07 -27.46 24.94
C GLU A 56 18.51 -27.47 23.51
N PHE A 57 18.58 -26.32 22.83
CA PHE A 57 18.07 -26.16 21.48
C PHE A 57 19.03 -26.66 20.40
N LYS A 58 20.33 -26.81 20.70
CA LYS A 58 21.33 -27.21 19.70
C LYS A 58 20.99 -28.53 19.00
N ASN A 59 20.44 -29.50 19.74
CA ASN A 59 20.15 -30.85 19.23
C ASN A 59 18.65 -31.13 19.01
N LYS A 60 17.78 -30.11 19.17
CA LYS A 60 16.33 -30.25 18.97
C LYS A 60 15.90 -29.86 17.56
N THR A 61 14.87 -30.54 17.06
CA THR A 61 14.17 -30.21 15.82
C THR A 61 13.41 -28.89 15.95
N PHE A 62 13.04 -28.30 14.81
CA PHE A 62 12.23 -27.08 14.79
C PHE A 62 10.87 -27.27 15.51
N ALA A 63 10.22 -28.42 15.33
CA ALA A 63 8.94 -28.72 15.95
C ALA A 63 9.04 -28.75 17.48
N GLU A 64 10.03 -29.45 18.03
CA GLU A 64 10.28 -29.52 19.47
C GLU A 64 10.59 -28.13 20.06
N LYS A 65 11.41 -27.33 19.38
CA LYS A 65 11.69 -25.95 19.78
C LYS A 65 10.42 -25.11 19.83
N ASN A 66 9.61 -25.16 18.77
CA ASN A 66 8.38 -24.38 18.68
C ASN A 66 7.36 -24.80 19.76
N GLU A 67 7.30 -26.08 20.11
CA GLU A 67 6.48 -26.58 21.20
C GLU A 67 6.92 -26.02 22.56
N LEU A 68 8.23 -26.07 22.87
CA LEU A 68 8.77 -25.54 24.13
C LEU A 68 8.52 -24.03 24.28
N VAL A 69 8.81 -23.27 23.23
CA VAL A 69 8.59 -21.82 23.18
C VAL A 69 7.10 -21.48 23.37
N SER A 70 6.21 -22.19 22.67
CA SER A 70 4.77 -21.94 22.74
C SER A 70 4.21 -22.27 24.12
N LYS A 71 4.68 -23.34 24.76
CA LYS A 71 4.32 -23.69 26.15
C LYS A 71 4.82 -22.63 27.12
N ALA A 72 6.08 -22.22 27.01
CA ALA A 72 6.67 -21.20 27.87
C ALA A 72 5.92 -19.86 27.78
N TRP A 73 5.62 -19.38 26.57
CA TRP A 73 4.87 -18.13 26.37
C TRP A 73 3.45 -18.14 26.98
N LYS A 74 2.77 -19.29 26.91
CA LYS A 74 1.44 -19.46 27.51
C LYS A 74 1.50 -19.41 29.04
N ASN A 75 2.57 -19.92 29.64
CA ASN A 75 2.75 -19.96 31.09
C ASN A 75 3.25 -18.64 31.70
N LEU A 76 3.77 -17.72 30.89
CA LEU A 76 4.19 -16.40 31.37
C LEU A 76 3.00 -15.56 31.86
N THR A 77 3.18 -14.98 33.04
CA THR A 77 2.27 -14.01 33.65
C THR A 77 2.32 -12.65 32.93
N PRO A 78 1.30 -11.78 33.09
CA PRO A 78 1.34 -10.42 32.55
C PRO A 78 2.58 -9.63 33.00
N SER A 79 3.02 -9.83 34.25
CA SER A 79 4.21 -9.15 34.79
C SER A 79 5.51 -9.57 34.09
N GLU A 80 5.63 -10.85 33.72
CA GLU A 80 6.80 -11.36 32.98
C GLU A 80 6.76 -10.98 31.49
N LYS A 81 5.56 -10.71 30.95
CA LYS A 81 5.38 -10.18 29.58
C LYS A 81 5.72 -8.70 29.46
N LEU A 82 5.55 -7.94 30.54
CA LEU A 82 5.80 -6.50 30.60
C LEU A 82 7.17 -6.03 30.02
N PRO A 83 8.32 -6.66 30.33
CA PRO A 83 9.59 -6.26 29.70
C PRO A 83 9.58 -6.40 28.17
N TYR A 84 8.92 -7.41 27.62
CA TYR A 84 8.80 -7.60 26.17
C TYR A 84 7.85 -6.58 25.53
N GLU A 85 6.80 -6.19 26.24
CA GLU A 85 5.90 -5.10 25.80
C GLU A 85 6.63 -3.75 25.76
N LYS A 86 7.48 -3.48 26.76
CA LYS A 86 8.36 -2.29 26.76
C LYS A 86 9.33 -2.32 25.58
N LYS A 87 9.98 -3.47 25.31
CA LYS A 87 10.85 -3.64 24.13
C LYS A 87 10.08 -3.40 22.83
N HIS A 88 8.87 -3.93 22.69
CA HIS A 88 8.01 -3.70 21.53
C HIS A 88 7.60 -2.23 21.37
N SER A 89 7.24 -1.56 22.46
CA SER A 89 6.92 -0.13 22.44
C SER A 89 8.11 0.73 21.97
N ALA A 90 9.33 0.41 22.43
CA ALA A 90 10.54 1.06 21.96
C ALA A 90 10.85 0.73 20.48
N ASP A 91 10.68 -0.52 20.07
CA ASP A 91 10.84 -0.99 18.69
C ASP A 91 9.87 -0.27 17.73
N LYS A 92 8.65 0.01 18.18
CA LYS A 92 7.63 0.76 17.45
C LYS A 92 8.13 2.15 17.07
N GLN A 93 8.83 2.84 17.97
CA GLN A 93 9.43 4.14 17.66
C GLN A 93 10.54 4.01 16.61
N ARG A 94 11.47 3.06 16.77
CA ARG A 94 12.50 2.79 15.75
C ARG A 94 11.88 2.51 14.39
N TYR A 95 10.90 1.60 14.32
CA TYR A 95 10.20 1.23 13.08
C TYR A 95 9.58 2.44 12.39
N PHE A 96 8.89 3.31 13.13
CA PHE A 96 8.28 4.50 12.52
C PHE A 96 9.33 5.50 12.03
N ASN A 97 10.43 5.70 12.77
CA ASN A 97 11.51 6.59 12.36
C ASN A 97 12.21 6.07 11.10
N GLU A 98 12.57 4.78 11.07
CA GLU A 98 13.21 4.16 9.89
C GLU A 98 12.27 4.16 8.68
N LYS A 99 11.00 3.80 8.87
CA LYS A 99 9.99 3.84 7.82
C LYS A 99 9.81 5.26 7.27
N SER A 100 9.72 6.26 8.14
CA SER A 100 9.59 7.66 7.73
C SER A 100 10.83 8.17 6.99
N ALA A 101 12.03 7.79 7.45
CA ALA A 101 13.27 8.13 6.78
C ALA A 101 13.35 7.49 5.38
N TYR A 102 12.93 6.23 5.26
CA TYR A 102 12.85 5.55 3.97
C TYR A 102 11.81 6.19 3.04
N GLU A 103 10.60 6.45 3.53
CA GLU A 103 9.54 7.11 2.74
C GLU A 103 9.96 8.51 2.26
N ALA A 104 10.83 9.22 3.00
CA ALA A 104 11.40 10.50 2.59
C ALA A 104 12.44 10.39 1.45
N THR A 105 13.02 9.22 1.22
CA THR A 105 13.91 8.97 0.07
C THR A 105 13.16 8.64 -1.22
N LEU A 106 11.88 8.25 -1.10
CA LEU A 106 11.06 7.92 -2.26
C LEU A 106 10.66 9.18 -3.03
N PRO A 107 10.54 9.11 -4.37
CA PRO A 107 9.95 10.17 -5.15
C PRO A 107 8.56 10.54 -4.61
N PRO A 108 8.14 11.81 -4.71
CA PRO A 108 6.79 12.22 -4.30
C PRO A 108 5.73 11.34 -4.96
N LYS A 109 4.67 11.02 -4.21
CA LYS A 109 3.53 10.28 -4.74
C LYS A 109 2.93 11.04 -5.93
N ARG A 110 2.38 10.28 -6.88
CA ARG A 110 1.67 10.84 -8.04
C ARG A 110 0.53 11.77 -7.58
N PRO A 111 0.20 12.80 -8.36
CA PRO A 111 -0.92 13.69 -8.06
C PRO A 111 -2.23 12.90 -7.95
N LYS A 112 -3.16 13.41 -7.15
CA LYS A 112 -4.49 12.79 -6.98
C LYS A 112 -5.18 12.75 -8.34
N SER A 113 -5.82 11.62 -8.66
CA SER A 113 -6.62 11.53 -9.89
C SER A 113 -7.79 12.52 -9.86
N THR A 114 -8.34 12.84 -11.03
CA THR A 114 -9.46 13.75 -11.23
C THR A 114 -10.58 13.59 -10.19
N PHE A 115 -11.08 12.36 -10.01
CA PHE A 115 -12.14 12.08 -9.03
C PHE A 115 -11.65 12.21 -7.58
N LEU A 116 -10.41 11.80 -7.26
CA LEU A 116 -9.88 11.90 -5.91
C LEU A 116 -9.60 13.34 -5.48
N ALA A 117 -9.24 14.23 -6.42
CA ALA A 117 -9.14 15.66 -6.19
C ALA A 117 -10.52 16.24 -5.86
N PHE A 118 -11.53 15.99 -6.70
CA PHE A 118 -12.91 16.38 -6.45
C PHE A 118 -13.45 15.84 -5.11
N ALA A 119 -13.25 14.54 -4.86
CA ALA A 119 -13.71 13.90 -3.64
C ALA A 119 -13.08 14.55 -2.40
N ALA A 120 -11.81 14.97 -2.46
CA ALA A 120 -11.16 15.67 -1.37
C ALA A 120 -11.80 17.04 -1.09
N ASP A 121 -12.17 17.81 -2.12
CA ASP A 121 -12.78 19.12 -1.98
C ASP A 121 -14.15 19.07 -1.31
N ILE A 122 -14.96 18.06 -1.66
CA ILE A 122 -16.34 17.95 -1.15
C ILE A 122 -16.46 17.12 0.13
N ARG A 123 -15.43 16.34 0.49
CA ARG A 123 -15.50 15.37 1.58
C ARG A 123 -15.92 16.02 2.89
N ASP A 124 -15.33 17.18 3.22
CA ASP A 124 -15.62 17.87 4.48
C ASP A 124 -17.06 18.35 4.56
N SER A 125 -17.63 18.78 3.42
CA SER A 125 -19.05 19.16 3.34
C SER A 125 -19.96 17.95 3.56
N ILE A 126 -19.68 16.83 2.89
CA ILE A 126 -20.48 15.61 3.02
C ILE A 126 -20.39 15.04 4.44
N VAL A 127 -19.20 15.03 5.05
CA VAL A 127 -19.01 14.56 6.43
C VAL A 127 -19.74 15.44 7.44
N LYS A 128 -19.70 16.77 7.29
CA LYS A 128 -20.45 17.69 8.15
C LYS A 128 -21.97 17.52 8.01
N ALA A 129 -22.45 17.27 6.79
CA ALA A 129 -23.87 17.00 6.55
C ALA A 129 -24.31 15.59 7.01
N ASN A 130 -23.36 14.65 7.13
CA ASN A 130 -23.64 13.25 7.49
C ASN A 130 -22.67 12.78 8.59
N PRO A 131 -22.73 13.33 9.82
CA PRO A 131 -21.75 13.04 10.87
C PRO A 131 -21.80 11.59 11.37
N THR A 132 -22.91 10.88 11.15
CA THR A 132 -23.09 9.47 11.51
C THR A 132 -22.76 8.51 10.38
N ALA A 133 -22.53 9.01 9.17
CA ALA A 133 -22.25 8.18 8.01
C ALA A 133 -20.84 7.60 8.07
N THR A 134 -20.72 6.35 7.66
CA THR A 134 -19.46 5.64 7.52
C THR A 134 -18.65 6.19 6.34
N GLN A 135 -17.33 6.01 6.36
CA GLN A 135 -16.45 6.42 5.25
C GLN A 135 -16.87 5.80 3.90
N GLN A 136 -17.47 4.61 3.91
CA GLN A 136 -17.99 3.93 2.74
C GLN A 136 -19.21 4.66 2.18
N GLU A 137 -20.16 5.05 3.04
CA GLU A 137 -21.33 5.83 2.65
C GLU A 137 -20.94 7.22 2.14
N ILE A 138 -19.98 7.88 2.79
CA ILE A 138 -19.42 9.16 2.31
C ILE A 138 -18.83 9.00 0.90
N ALA A 139 -18.10 7.92 0.62
CA ALA A 139 -17.55 7.66 -0.71
C ALA A 139 -18.64 7.44 -1.77
N VAL A 140 -19.72 6.73 -1.42
CA VAL A 140 -20.89 6.56 -2.28
C VAL A 140 -21.55 7.91 -2.59
N LEU A 141 -21.72 8.77 -1.58
CA LEU A 141 -22.25 10.13 -1.75
C LEU A 141 -21.35 10.97 -2.67
N SER A 142 -20.02 10.96 -2.46
CA SER A 142 -19.08 11.64 -3.35
C SER A 142 -19.17 11.14 -4.80
N GLY A 143 -19.39 9.83 -5.01
CA GLY A 143 -19.60 9.26 -6.34
C GLY A 143 -20.89 9.76 -7.01
N LYS A 144 -21.98 9.89 -6.24
CA LYS A 144 -23.25 10.46 -6.74
C LYS A 144 -23.07 11.93 -7.16
N GLU A 145 -22.42 12.73 -6.31
CA GLU A 145 -22.12 14.14 -6.61
C GLU A 145 -21.22 14.29 -7.84
N TRP A 146 -20.20 13.42 -7.98
CA TRP A 146 -19.37 13.41 -9.18
C TRP A 146 -20.19 13.12 -10.43
N ASN A 147 -21.06 12.12 -10.41
CA ASN A 147 -21.87 11.77 -11.58
C ASN A 147 -22.84 12.89 -11.96
N ALA A 148 -23.43 13.56 -10.97
CA ALA A 148 -24.31 14.72 -11.15
C ALA A 148 -23.58 16.00 -11.61
N LEU A 149 -22.26 16.07 -11.44
CA LEU A 149 -21.47 17.24 -11.79
C LEU A 149 -21.49 17.49 -13.31
N ALA A 150 -21.62 18.76 -13.71
CA ALA A 150 -21.55 19.18 -15.10
C ALA A 150 -20.21 18.79 -15.75
N GLU A 151 -20.23 18.40 -17.03
CA GLU A 151 -19.03 17.96 -17.74
C GLU A 151 -17.96 19.05 -17.79
N SER A 152 -18.35 20.34 -17.84
CA SER A 152 -17.41 21.47 -17.77
C SER A 152 -16.58 21.49 -16.48
N LYS A 153 -17.22 21.22 -15.34
CA LYS A 153 -16.52 21.15 -14.04
C LYS A 153 -15.66 19.89 -13.95
N LYS A 154 -16.16 18.75 -14.44
CA LYS A 154 -15.35 17.52 -14.56
C LYS A 154 -14.12 17.74 -15.42
N GLN A 155 -14.26 18.49 -16.52
CA GLN A 155 -13.17 18.83 -17.42
C GLN A 155 -12.12 19.71 -16.74
N ALA A 156 -12.53 20.72 -15.97
CA ALA A 156 -11.58 21.52 -15.19
C ALA A 156 -10.72 20.67 -14.24
N TYR A 157 -11.31 19.67 -13.56
CA TYR A 157 -10.54 18.72 -12.75
C TYR A 157 -9.61 17.83 -13.59
N LYS A 158 -10.03 17.43 -14.80
CA LYS A 158 -9.19 16.64 -15.72
C LYS A 158 -7.99 17.45 -16.17
N ASP A 159 -8.19 18.73 -16.49
CA ASP A 159 -7.13 19.63 -16.96
C ASP A 159 -6.08 19.89 -15.88
N VAL A 160 -6.53 20.14 -14.64
CA VAL A 160 -5.62 20.27 -13.48
C VAL A 160 -4.82 18.98 -13.27
N TYR A 161 -5.49 17.82 -13.24
CA TYR A 161 -4.81 16.53 -13.09
C TYR A 161 -3.78 16.28 -14.21
N ASN A 162 -4.14 16.54 -15.46
CA ASN A 162 -3.25 16.34 -16.60
C ASN A 162 -2.02 17.25 -16.52
N LYS A 163 -2.21 18.51 -16.10
CA LYS A 163 -1.11 19.47 -15.88
C LYS A 163 -0.18 18.99 -14.76
N GLU A 164 -0.72 18.69 -13.59
CA GLU A 164 0.07 18.21 -12.44
C GLU A 164 0.79 16.89 -12.77
N LEU A 165 0.12 16.00 -13.49
CA LEU A 165 0.71 14.72 -13.91
C LEU A 165 1.83 14.95 -14.92
N ALA A 166 1.70 15.89 -15.86
CA ALA A 166 2.75 16.23 -16.81
C ALA A 166 3.97 16.82 -16.10
N GLU A 167 3.77 17.73 -15.13
CA GLU A 167 4.83 18.31 -14.30
C GLU A 167 5.54 17.23 -13.46
N TRP A 168 4.76 16.33 -12.83
CA TRP A 168 5.29 15.21 -12.07
C TRP A 168 6.08 14.24 -12.96
N ASN A 169 5.54 13.88 -14.13
CA ASN A 169 6.21 13.02 -15.11
C ASN A 169 7.50 13.67 -15.65
N SER A 170 7.54 15.00 -15.80
CA SER A 170 8.75 15.68 -16.26
C SER A 170 9.87 15.63 -15.22
N LYS A 171 9.54 15.68 -13.93
CA LYS A 171 10.53 15.69 -12.83
C LYS A 171 10.91 14.28 -12.37
N TYR A 172 9.94 13.38 -12.31
CA TYR A 172 10.07 12.05 -11.71
C TYR A 172 9.78 10.90 -12.69
N GLY A 173 9.20 11.19 -13.86
CA GLY A 173 8.81 10.17 -14.86
C GLY A 173 9.95 9.64 -15.72
N LYS A 174 11.21 10.07 -15.49
CA LYS A 174 12.42 9.54 -16.14
C LYS A 174 13.43 8.93 -15.14
N GLN A 175 12.95 8.16 -14.17
CA GLN A 175 13.79 7.28 -13.31
C GLN A 175 13.37 5.80 -13.45
N ALA A 176 13.17 5.34 -14.68
CA ALA A 176 12.87 3.94 -14.98
C ALA A 176 13.61 3.45 -16.24
N THR A 177 14.85 3.92 -16.44
CA THR A 177 15.72 3.46 -17.53
C THR A 177 17.18 3.44 -17.07
N ALA A 178 17.60 2.27 -16.58
CA ALA A 178 18.92 1.66 -16.82
C ALA A 178 18.79 0.18 -16.43
#